data_AF-A0A662LI60-F1
#
_entry.id   AF-A0A662LI60-F1
#
_cell.length_a   1.000
_cell.length_b   1.000
_cell.length_c   1.000
_cell.angle_alpha   90.00
_cell.angle_beta   90.00
_cell.angle_gamma   90.00
#
_symmetry.space_group_name_H-M   'P 1'
#
loop_
_entity.id
_entity.type
_entity.pdbx_description
1 polymer ?
#
loop_
_entity_poly.entity_id
_entity_poly.type
_entity_poly.pdbx_seq_one_letter_code
_entity_poly.pdbx_strand_id
1 'polypeptide(L)' 'MEDELRKGGAEFKEDPVVIDGNVVTSRGPSTALLFGWKLSEILAGKDKAEEVAGRMLRDLVFR' A
#
# COMPACT_ATOMS: atom_id res chain seq x y z
N MET A 1 3.54 14.46 -11.29
CA MET A 1 3.63 12.98 -11.26
C MET A 1 2.33 12.35 -11.69
N GLU A 2 1.20 12.79 -11.15
CA GLU A 2 -0.14 12.33 -11.57
C GLU A 2 -0.40 12.52 -13.06
N ASP A 3 -0.05 13.68 -13.61
CA ASP A 3 -0.18 13.96 -15.05
C ASP A 3 0.67 13.02 -15.91
N GLU A 4 1.84 12.61 -15.43
CA GLU A 4 2.70 11.65 -16.14
C GLU A 4 2.10 10.24 -16.11
N LEU A 5 1.46 9.84 -15.00
CA LEU A 5 0.72 8.58 -14.92
C LEU A 5 -0.46 8.57 -15.89
N ARG A 6 -1.23 9.66 -15.95
CA ARG A 6 -2.35 9.82 -16.89
C ARG A 6 -1.88 9.80 -18.35
N LYS A 7 -0.78 10.48 -18.67
CA LYS A 7 -0.16 10.42 -20.02
C LYS A 7 0.28 9.00 -20.39
N GLY A 8 0.72 8.21 -19.42
CA GLY A 8 1.05 6.79 -19.58
C GLY A 8 -0.16 5.86 -19.71
N GLY A 9 -1.39 6.39 -19.66
CA GLY A 9 -2.63 5.61 -19.77
C GLY A 9 -3.12 5.00 -18.46
N ALA A 10 -2.48 5.30 -17.32
CA ALA A 10 -2.93 4.82 -16.02
C ALA A 10 -4.11 5.65 -15.48
N GLU A 11 -5.06 4.98 -14.80
CA GLU A 11 -6.08 5.66 -14.01
C GLU A 11 -5.51 6.03 -12.64
N PHE A 12 -5.33 7.32 -12.38
CA PHE A 12 -4.83 7.80 -11.08
C PHE A 12 -5.92 7.68 -10.01
N LYS A 13 -5.56 7.10 -8.86
CA LYS A 13 -6.41 7.03 -7.65
C LYS A 13 -5.71 7.73 -6.49
N GLU A 14 -6.50 8.35 -5.61
CA GLU A 14 -5.96 9.06 -4.44
C GLU A 14 -5.65 8.14 -3.25
N ASP A 15 -6.04 6.87 -3.33
CA ASP A 15 -5.78 5.86 -2.32
C ASP A 15 -4.28 5.77 -1.96
N PRO A 16 -3.95 5.55 -0.68
CA PRO A 16 -2.56 5.48 -0.25
C PRO A 16 -1.80 4.28 -0.85
N VAL A 17 -2.52 3.21 -1.19
CA VAL A 17 -2.02 2.02 -1.87
C VAL A 17 -3.07 1.54 -2.87
N VAL A 18 -2.64 1.28 -4.10
CA VAL A 18 -3.49 0.75 -5.17
C VAL A 18 -2.93 -0.60 -5.62
N ILE A 19 -3.84 -1.54 -5.88
CA ILE A 19 -3.51 -2.88 -6.37
C ILE A 19 -4.21 -3.05 -7.72
N ASP A 20 -3.44 -3.37 -8.74
CA ASP A 20 -3.93 -3.76 -10.05
C ASP A 20 -3.26 -5.08 -10.46
N GLY A 21 -4.02 -6.17 -10.39
CA GLY A 21 -3.50 -7.53 -10.55
C GLY A 21 -2.35 -7.82 -9.59
N ASN A 22 -1.15 -7.98 -10.14
CA ASN A 22 0.09 -8.24 -9.40
C ASN A 22 0.98 -7.00 -9.20
N VAL A 23 0.52 -5.81 -9.61
CA VAL A 23 1.24 -4.55 -9.45
C VAL A 23 0.64 -3.80 -8.26
N VAL A 24 1.50 -3.41 -7.32
CA VAL A 24 1.11 -2.62 -6.15
C VAL A 24 1.88 -1.30 -6.20
N THR A 25 1.15 -0.18 -6.10
CA THR A 25 1.73 1.17 -6.11
C THR A 25 1.32 1.95 -4.87
N SER A 26 2.08 3.00 -4.54
CA SER A 26 1.85 3.86 -3.38
C SER A 26 2.31 5.30 -3.66
N ARG A 27 1.81 6.27 -2.89
CA ARG A 27 1.97 7.71 -3.20
C ARG A 27 3.31 8.32 -2.79
N GLY A 28 3.98 7.79 -1.76
CA GLY A 28 5.23 8.36 -1.28
C GLY A 28 5.68 7.86 0.09
N PRO A 29 6.62 8.55 0.75
CA PRO A 29 7.21 8.07 2.01
C PRO A 29 6.20 7.95 3.15
N SER A 30 5.18 8.81 3.20
CA SER A 30 4.13 8.76 4.23
C SER A 30 3.24 7.51 4.14
N THR A 31 3.22 6.82 3.00
CA THR A 31 2.40 5.62 2.78
C THR A 31 3.25 4.33 2.74
N ALA A 32 4.54 4.41 3.03
CA ALA A 32 5.46 3.27 2.98
C ALA A 32 5.04 2.12 3.91
N LEU A 33 4.54 2.44 5.11
CA LEU A 33 4.07 1.43 6.06
C LEU A 33 2.83 0.70 5.53
N LEU A 34 1.90 1.43 4.90
CA LEU A 34 0.67 0.88 4.29
C LEU A 34 1.04 -0.02 3.10
N PHE A 35 2.00 0.42 2.30
CA PHE A 35 2.51 -0.35 1.16
C PHE A 35 3.14 -1.68 1.60
N GLY A 36 4.03 -1.65 2.58
CA GLY A 36 4.66 -2.86 3.13
C GLY A 36 3.67 -3.81 3.79
N TRP A 37 2.68 -3.26 4.51
CA TRP A 37 1.60 -4.07 5.10
C TRP A 37 0.77 -4.76 4.01
N LYS A 38 0.38 -4.03 2.96
CA LYS A 38 -0.39 -4.62 1.84
C LYS A 38 0.40 -5.71 1.11
N LEU A 39 1.70 -5.51 0.88
CA LEU A 39 2.56 -6.55 0.32
C LEU A 39 2.64 -7.79 1.22
N SER A 40 2.71 -7.58 2.55
CA SER A 40 2.70 -8.68 3.51
C SER A 40 1.40 -9.48 3.46
N GLU A 41 0.24 -8.83 3.29
CA GLU A 41 -1.04 -9.52 3.09
C GLU A 41 -1.01 -10.40 1.84
N ILE A 42 -0.46 -9.89 0.73
CA ILE A 42 -0.39 -10.60 -0.56
C ILE A 42 0.58 -11.79 -0.50
N LEU A 43 1.74 -11.61 0.12
CA LEU A 43 2.83 -12.60 0.09
C LEU A 43 2.74 -13.64 1.21
N ALA A 44 2.28 -13.25 2.40
CA ALA A 44 2.29 -14.09 3.59
C ALA A 44 0.88 -14.38 4.15
N GLY A 45 -0.16 -13.80 3.56
CA GLY A 45 -1.54 -13.93 4.02
C GLY A 45 -1.91 -12.91 5.11
N LYS A 46 -3.21 -12.65 5.22
CA LYS A 46 -3.76 -11.61 6.11
C LYS A 46 -3.43 -11.82 7.58
N ASP A 47 -3.56 -13.05 8.08
CA ASP A 47 -3.34 -13.35 9.50
C ASP A 47 -1.90 -13.02 9.94
N LYS A 48 -0.92 -13.39 9.10
CA LYS A 48 0.49 -13.10 9.38
C LYS A 48 0.78 -11.60 9.26
N ALA A 49 0.21 -10.95 8.24
CA ALA A 49 0.37 -9.51 8.06
C ALA A 49 -0.21 -8.72 9.25
N GLU A 50 -1.35 -9.14 9.79
CA GLU A 50 -1.98 -8.52 10.95
C GLU A 50 -1.17 -8.74 12.24
N GLU A 51 -0.65 -9.95 12.46
CA GLU A 51 0.25 -10.23 13.59
C GLU A 51 1.48 -9.30 13.58
N VAL A 52 2.10 -9.12 12.41
CA VAL A 52 3.28 -8.26 12.24
C VAL A 52 2.89 -6.79 12.42
N ALA A 53 1.80 -6.34 11.81
CA ALA A 53 1.31 -4.97 11.93
C ALA A 53 1.01 -4.60 13.39
N GLY A 54 0.37 -5.49 14.14
CA GLY A 54 0.12 -5.28 15.58
C GLY A 54 1.40 -5.03 16.38
N ARG A 55 2.48 -5.77 16.08
CA ARG A 55 3.81 -5.55 16.71
C ARG A 55 4.51 -4.26 16.25
N MET A 56 4.11 -3.70 15.11
CA MET A 56 4.60 -2.44 14.56
C MET A 56 3.80 -1.23 15.05
N LEU A 57 2.95 -1.39 16.09
CA LEU A 57 2.10 -0.33 16.64
C LEU A 57 1.19 0.28 15.57
N ARG A 58 0.65 -0.57 14.68
CA ARG A 58 -0.29 -0.22 13.61
C ARG A 58 -1.29 0.86 14.05
N ASP A 59 -1.95 0.67 15.19
CA ASP A 59 -3.03 1.57 15.65
C ASP A 59 -2.57 2.98 16.06
N LEU A 60 -1.26 3.23 16.11
CA LEU A 60 -0.69 4.57 16.27
C LEU A 60 -0.32 5.23 14.94
N VAL A 61 -0.12 4.42 13.88
CA VAL A 61 0.37 4.90 12.58
C VAL A 61 -0.73 4.97 11.52
N PHE A 62 -1.72 4.09 11.57
CA PHE A 62 -2.77 3.97 10.55
C PHE A 62 -4.15 4.48 11.00
N ARG A 63 -4.18 5.44 11.94
CA ARG A 63 -5.43 6.07 12.38
C ARG A 63 -6.11 6.85 11.27
#